data_AF-A0A565EAF3-F1
#
_entry.id   AF-A0A565EAF3-F1
#
_cell.length_a   1.000
_cell.length_b   1.000
_cell.length_c   1.000
_cell.angle_alpha   90.00
_cell.angle_beta   90.00
_cell.angle_gamma   90.00
#
_symmetry.space_group_name_H-M   'P 1'
#
loop_
_entity.id
_entity.type
_entity.pdbx_description
1 polymer ?
#
loop_
_entity_poly.entity_id
_entity_poly.type
_entity_poly.pdbx_seq_one_letter_code
_entity_poly.pdbx_strand_id
1 'polypeptide(L)'
;MQEKRHIGLDLGVKSKSKVYIIDQAGKKVRSEFSIWTTSQGLDYMMKQALKGTAKETGSDLTMEPTNITWFRVAVYLRRKYPKVKIYRIKSEKVQDLRKFYRKHTKTDSLDAKTLAKMPIVDSNSLQEVYIRPRDILALNTRCKQRARLVKEATSKRNSICDQIELGFPHLVDCFSSKFTTPFIRFCEKYINPFKVRRSGKEKLSDILIKLGFRKDVSCLAENIYQRAEEACILLADEDNVIDYDDLQDRIRSELRIFKTLQKEIDKVTEKEQDLYKKCFPKKRLNSIPGIADVSGAVIASTIGNPLRFSSARSLVGYLGYYPKENTSGLSSKKGLRMTKAGPNIAKGSLYLTAETARLIDPQMGKIYYKQMVECGNPHTKAVCRVVRALIPRIIRVMKENRDYVIYDLEGNPISRKEGRKIVKEQFFVPEEVRQRLSNRKRMPLNKKGRTKPQYTRGSKAPQIRVDSSPGIVFSLN
;
A
#
# COMPACT_ATOMS: atom_id res chain seq x y z
N MET A 1 -20.42 -2.07 -38.08
CA MET A 1 -20.02 -1.70 -36.70
C MET A 1 -21.29 -1.43 -35.90
N GLN A 2 -21.48 -2.06 -34.74
CA GLN A 2 -22.58 -1.67 -33.84
C GLN A 2 -22.42 -0.21 -33.43
N GLU A 3 -23.47 0.58 -33.59
CA GLU A 3 -23.50 1.98 -33.19
C GLU A 3 -23.16 2.09 -31.70
N LYS A 4 -22.26 3.02 -31.34
CA LYS A 4 -21.80 3.20 -29.96
C LYS A 4 -21.89 4.67 -29.53
N ARG A 5 -22.21 4.89 -28.25
CA ARG A 5 -22.23 6.22 -27.62
C ARG A 5 -21.18 6.29 -26.52
N HIS A 6 -20.43 7.40 -26.46
CA HIS A 6 -19.49 7.67 -25.37
C HIS A 6 -19.99 8.84 -24.53
N ILE A 7 -20.11 8.59 -23.23
CA ILE A 7 -20.68 9.49 -22.23
C ILE A 7 -19.56 9.86 -21.28
N GLY A 8 -19.22 11.14 -21.22
CA GLY A 8 -18.34 11.68 -20.19
C GLY A 8 -19.17 12.26 -19.05
N LEU A 9 -18.95 11.76 -17.84
CA LEU A 9 -19.63 12.19 -16.63
C LEU A 9 -18.62 12.73 -15.63
N ASP A 10 -18.61 14.05 -15.46
CA ASP A 10 -17.88 14.71 -14.39
C ASP A 10 -18.78 14.85 -13.15
N LEU A 11 -18.34 14.22 -12.05
CA LEU A 11 -19.19 13.97 -10.88
C LEU A 11 -19.13 15.13 -9.88
N GLY A 12 -20.26 15.81 -9.71
CA GLY A 12 -20.49 16.75 -8.61
C GLY A 12 -20.84 16.01 -7.32
N VAL A 13 -20.10 16.27 -6.22
CA VAL A 13 -20.40 15.67 -4.90
C VAL A 13 -21.54 16.40 -4.21
N LYS A 14 -21.49 17.74 -4.22
CA LYS A 14 -22.49 18.64 -3.63
C LYS A 14 -23.21 19.50 -4.69
N SER A 15 -22.88 19.29 -5.96
CA SER A 15 -23.38 20.06 -7.11
C SER A 15 -23.94 19.12 -8.17
N LYS A 16 -24.59 19.68 -9.19
CA LYS A 16 -25.01 18.92 -10.37
C LYS A 16 -23.77 18.38 -11.12
N SER A 17 -23.82 17.12 -11.51
CA SER A 17 -22.82 16.49 -12.36
C SER A 17 -22.95 16.99 -13.80
N LYS A 18 -21.82 17.16 -14.49
CA LYS A 18 -21.78 17.59 -15.89
C LYS A 18 -21.68 16.38 -16.81
N VAL A 19 -22.43 16.42 -17.91
CA VAL A 19 -22.50 15.34 -18.88
C VAL A 19 -22.21 15.84 -20.29
N TYR A 20 -21.44 15.06 -21.04
CA TYR A 20 -21.18 15.29 -22.46
C TYR A 20 -21.32 13.97 -23.24
N ILE A 21 -21.96 13.98 -24.41
CA ILE A 21 -22.26 12.77 -25.18
C ILE A 21 -21.78 12.92 -26.62
N ILE A 22 -20.99 11.94 -27.07
CA ILE A 22 -20.50 11.82 -28.45
C ILE A 22 -20.84 10.45 -29.03
N ASP A 23 -20.83 10.34 -30.35
CA ASP A 23 -20.91 9.06 -31.06
C ASP A 23 -19.53 8.41 -31.21
N GLN A 24 -19.50 7.23 -31.83
CA GLN A 24 -18.28 6.47 -32.12
C GLN A 24 -17.26 7.22 -32.99
N ALA A 25 -17.70 8.17 -33.81
CA ALA A 25 -16.83 9.00 -34.65
C ALA A 25 -16.32 10.24 -33.90
N GLY A 26 -16.74 10.43 -32.65
CA GLY A 26 -16.42 11.59 -31.83
C GLY A 26 -17.23 12.84 -32.17
N LYS A 27 -18.26 12.71 -33.01
CA LYS A 27 -19.19 13.80 -33.33
C LYS A 27 -20.13 14.00 -32.14
N LYS A 28 -20.43 15.27 -31.87
CA LYS A 28 -21.31 15.67 -30.77
C LYS A 28 -22.72 15.18 -31.03
N VAL A 29 -23.24 14.34 -30.13
CA VAL A 29 -24.65 13.90 -30.12
C VAL A 29 -25.46 14.84 -29.24
N ARG A 30 -24.94 15.18 -28.06
CA ARG A 30 -25.55 16.16 -27.16
C ARG A 30 -24.48 17.05 -26.56
N SER A 31 -24.72 18.36 -26.61
CA SER A 31 -23.92 19.36 -25.89
C SER A 31 -24.04 19.18 -24.39
N GLU A 32 -23.24 19.94 -23.64
CA GLU A 32 -23.24 19.93 -22.19
C GLU A 32 -24.65 20.07 -21.61
N PHE A 33 -24.94 19.22 -20.63
CA PHE A 33 -26.07 19.40 -19.72
C PHE A 33 -25.68 18.94 -18.32
N SER A 34 -26.50 19.29 -17.33
CA SER A 34 -26.25 18.97 -15.93
C SER A 34 -27.35 18.08 -15.38
N ILE A 35 -26.97 17.11 -14.54
CA ILE A 35 -27.91 16.23 -13.85
C ILE A 35 -27.62 16.23 -12.35
N TRP A 36 -28.65 16.03 -11.55
CA TRP A 36 -28.42 15.55 -10.18
C TRP A 36 -28.04 14.06 -10.24
N THR A 37 -27.13 13.63 -9.36
CA THR A 37 -26.72 12.21 -9.28
C THR A 37 -27.76 11.37 -8.53
N THR A 38 -29.02 11.44 -8.97
CA THR A 38 -30.17 10.68 -8.50
C THR A 38 -30.58 9.64 -9.55
N SER A 39 -31.45 8.69 -9.20
CA SER A 39 -31.98 7.70 -10.15
C SER A 39 -32.60 8.36 -11.39
N GLN A 40 -33.47 9.36 -11.17
CA GLN A 40 -34.12 10.13 -12.23
C GLN A 40 -33.11 10.88 -13.11
N GLY A 41 -32.08 11.49 -12.51
CA GLY A 41 -31.04 12.20 -13.28
C GLY A 41 -30.19 11.25 -14.13
N LEU A 42 -29.86 10.06 -13.61
CA LEU A 42 -29.16 9.02 -14.36
C LEU A 42 -30.02 8.43 -15.48
N ASP A 43 -31.31 8.20 -15.23
CA ASP A 43 -32.25 7.76 -16.26
C ASP A 43 -32.42 8.79 -17.37
N TYR A 44 -32.51 10.07 -16.99
CA TYR A 44 -32.55 11.17 -17.94
C TYR A 44 -31.27 11.21 -18.79
N MET A 45 -30.11 11.06 -18.18
CA MET A 45 -28.83 10.96 -18.90
C MET A 45 -28.86 9.81 -19.92
N MET A 46 -29.28 8.62 -19.50
CA MET A 46 -29.33 7.44 -20.38
C MET A 46 -30.36 7.60 -21.51
N LYS A 47 -31.55 8.15 -21.23
CA LYS A 47 -32.56 8.49 -22.24
C LYS A 47 -31.99 9.40 -23.33
N GLN A 48 -31.10 10.31 -22.95
CA GLN A 48 -30.51 11.30 -23.84
C GLN A 48 -29.33 10.72 -24.64
N ALA A 49 -28.60 9.77 -24.06
CA ALA A 49 -27.57 9.02 -24.77
C ALA A 49 -28.16 8.11 -25.87
N LEU A 50 -29.30 7.47 -25.58
CA LEU A 50 -29.97 6.52 -26.46
C LEU A 50 -31.00 7.17 -27.41
N LYS A 51 -31.10 8.51 -27.41
CA LYS A 51 -32.05 9.20 -28.27
C LYS A 51 -31.64 9.02 -29.74
N GLY A 52 -32.55 8.50 -30.56
CA GLY A 52 -32.33 8.29 -31.99
C GLY A 52 -31.39 7.12 -32.32
N THR A 53 -31.17 6.20 -31.37
CA THR A 53 -30.36 5.00 -31.58
C THR A 53 -31.24 3.74 -31.63
N ALA A 54 -30.75 2.68 -32.25
CA ALA A 54 -31.41 1.37 -32.14
C ALA A 54 -31.48 0.90 -30.67
N LYS A 55 -32.44 0.03 -30.33
CA LYS A 55 -32.59 -0.55 -28.98
C LYS A 55 -31.34 -1.32 -28.50
N GLU A 56 -30.42 -1.63 -29.39
CA GLU A 56 -29.22 -2.43 -29.11
C GLU A 56 -27.91 -1.63 -29.00
N THR A 57 -27.95 -0.31 -29.15
CA THR A 57 -26.74 0.54 -29.16
C THR A 57 -25.96 0.44 -27.85
N GLY A 58 -24.68 0.06 -27.96
CA GLY A 58 -23.76 -0.01 -26.83
C GLY A 58 -23.36 1.38 -26.34
N SER A 59 -23.04 1.51 -25.05
CA SER A 59 -22.58 2.79 -24.50
C SER A 59 -21.35 2.60 -23.60
N ASP A 60 -20.40 3.53 -23.69
CA ASP A 60 -19.30 3.65 -22.74
C ASP A 60 -19.52 4.86 -21.86
N LEU A 61 -19.54 4.66 -20.55
CA LEU A 61 -19.53 5.73 -19.57
C LEU A 61 -18.13 5.89 -18.99
N THR A 62 -17.54 7.06 -19.14
CA THR A 62 -16.27 7.44 -18.54
C THR A 62 -16.48 8.45 -17.43
N MET A 63 -15.87 8.19 -16.28
CA MET A 63 -15.92 9.09 -15.12
C MET A 63 -14.57 9.16 -14.41
N GLU A 64 -14.30 10.29 -13.79
CA GLU A 64 -13.22 10.43 -12.81
C GLU A 64 -13.68 9.89 -11.44
N PRO A 65 -12.81 9.25 -10.64
CA PRO A 65 -13.15 8.87 -9.26
C PRO A 65 -13.31 10.11 -8.36
N THR A 66 -14.50 10.69 -8.32
CA THR A 66 -14.84 11.71 -7.30
C THR A 66 -15.44 11.03 -6.06
N ASN A 67 -14.65 10.97 -4.98
CA ASN A 67 -15.02 10.37 -3.69
C ASN A 67 -15.65 8.95 -3.87
N ILE A 68 -16.79 8.67 -3.21
CA ILE A 68 -17.53 7.40 -3.31
C ILE A 68 -18.72 7.49 -4.27
N THR A 69 -19.05 8.68 -4.78
CA THR A 69 -20.22 8.93 -5.63
C THR A 69 -20.22 8.06 -6.88
N TRP A 70 -19.04 7.86 -7.50
CA TRP A 70 -18.87 6.98 -8.67
C TRP A 70 -19.41 5.57 -8.43
N PHE A 71 -19.31 5.05 -7.19
CA PHE A 71 -19.73 3.69 -6.87
C PHE A 71 -21.24 3.53 -6.97
N ARG A 72 -22.00 4.53 -6.49
CA ARG A 72 -23.47 4.53 -6.56
C ARG A 72 -23.95 4.56 -8.01
N VAL A 73 -23.32 5.42 -8.83
CA VAL A 73 -23.59 5.50 -10.28
C VAL A 73 -23.30 4.17 -10.96
N ALA A 74 -22.12 3.58 -10.68
CA ALA A 74 -21.74 2.30 -11.28
C ALA A 74 -22.71 1.17 -10.92
N VAL A 75 -23.13 1.07 -9.65
CA VAL A 75 -24.10 0.06 -9.21
C VAL A 75 -25.46 0.26 -9.88
N TYR A 76 -25.96 1.50 -9.92
CA TYR A 76 -27.26 1.81 -10.52
C TYR A 76 -27.28 1.46 -12.01
N LEU A 77 -26.30 1.95 -12.76
CA LEU A 77 -26.25 1.76 -14.21
C LEU A 77 -25.97 0.31 -14.59
N ARG A 78 -25.11 -0.41 -13.85
CA ARG A 78 -24.88 -1.82 -14.14
C ARG A 78 -26.12 -2.68 -13.94
N ARG A 79 -26.98 -2.32 -12.97
CA ARG A 79 -28.25 -3.01 -12.72
C ARG A 79 -29.30 -2.70 -13.80
N LYS A 80 -29.49 -1.43 -14.16
CA LYS A 80 -30.59 -0.99 -15.05
C LYS A 80 -30.22 -0.98 -16.54
N TYR A 81 -28.93 -0.80 -16.84
CA TYR A 81 -28.40 -0.65 -18.19
C TYR A 81 -27.16 -1.56 -18.38
N PRO A 82 -27.32 -2.89 -18.42
CA PRO A 82 -26.21 -3.85 -18.42
C PRO A 82 -25.31 -3.77 -19.66
N LYS A 83 -25.80 -3.19 -20.76
CA LYS A 83 -25.02 -2.95 -21.99
C LYS A 83 -24.05 -1.74 -21.87
N VAL A 84 -24.11 -0.98 -20.78
CA VAL A 84 -23.21 0.16 -20.53
C VAL A 84 -21.90 -0.32 -19.92
N LYS A 85 -20.79 -0.15 -20.64
CA LYS A 85 -19.46 -0.37 -20.08
C LYS A 85 -19.03 0.87 -19.31
N ILE A 86 -18.59 0.68 -18.07
CA ILE A 86 -18.28 1.79 -17.16
C ILE A 86 -16.78 1.81 -16.93
N TYR A 87 -16.14 2.93 -17.22
CA TYR A 87 -14.70 3.12 -17.11
C TYR A 87 -14.38 4.21 -16.10
N ARG A 88 -13.34 3.96 -15.31
CA ARG A 88 -12.85 4.93 -14.34
C ARG A 88 -11.44 5.36 -14.70
N ILE A 89 -11.29 6.64 -14.96
CA ILE A 89 -10.06 7.22 -15.48
C ILE A 89 -9.35 7.93 -14.34
N LYS A 90 -8.03 7.79 -14.28
CA LYS A 90 -7.22 8.51 -13.30
C LYS A 90 -7.27 10.02 -13.61
N SER A 91 -7.45 10.84 -12.59
CA SER A 91 -7.52 12.31 -12.68
C SER A 91 -6.36 12.90 -13.48
N GLU A 92 -5.15 12.35 -13.31
CA GLU A 92 -3.96 12.85 -14.02
C GLU A 92 -4.08 12.66 -15.55
N LYS A 93 -4.65 11.54 -16.01
CA LYS A 93 -4.88 11.31 -17.46
C LYS A 93 -5.89 12.30 -18.04
N VAL A 94 -6.96 12.59 -17.29
CA VAL A 94 -7.99 13.57 -17.69
C VAL A 94 -7.36 14.96 -17.77
N GLN A 95 -6.56 15.33 -16.76
CA GLN A 95 -5.85 16.60 -16.73
C GLN A 95 -4.87 16.77 -17.89
N ASP A 96 -4.11 15.72 -18.24
CA ASP A 96 -3.13 15.77 -19.32
C ASP A 96 -3.81 15.90 -20.69
N LEU A 97 -4.86 15.13 -20.96
CA LEU A 97 -5.63 15.28 -22.21
C LEU A 97 -6.36 16.62 -22.28
N ARG A 98 -6.87 17.12 -21.14
CA ARG A 98 -7.46 18.46 -21.08
C ARG A 98 -6.44 19.52 -21.48
N LYS A 99 -5.22 19.47 -20.94
CA LYS A 99 -4.15 20.43 -21.26
C LYS A 99 -3.76 20.38 -22.72
N PHE A 100 -3.82 19.20 -23.35
CA PHE A 100 -3.62 19.05 -24.79
C PHE A 100 -4.69 19.82 -25.59
N TYR A 101 -5.96 19.74 -25.22
CA TYR A 101 -7.03 20.49 -25.89
C TYR A 101 -7.07 21.98 -25.54
N ARG A 102 -6.86 22.34 -24.27
CA ARG A 102 -6.79 23.72 -23.76
C ARG A 102 -5.82 23.81 -22.58
N LYS A 103 -4.66 24.42 -22.83
CA LYS A 103 -3.53 24.48 -21.88
C LYS A 103 -3.85 25.21 -20.57
N HIS A 104 -4.62 26.30 -20.64
CA HIS A 104 -4.84 27.21 -19.50
C HIS A 104 -6.29 27.29 -19.01
N THR A 105 -7.22 26.51 -19.59
CA THR A 105 -8.65 26.57 -19.21
C THR A 105 -9.06 25.32 -18.46
N LYS A 106 -9.60 25.47 -17.24
CA LYS A 106 -10.26 24.40 -16.49
C LYS A 106 -11.74 24.76 -16.29
N THR A 107 -12.63 23.92 -16.82
CA THR A 107 -14.08 23.99 -16.56
C THR A 107 -14.62 22.56 -16.47
N ASP A 108 -15.61 22.33 -15.61
CA ASP A 108 -16.27 21.03 -15.43
C ASP A 108 -16.87 20.49 -16.75
N SER A 109 -17.32 21.41 -17.62
CA SER A 109 -17.77 21.10 -18.99
C SER A 109 -16.66 20.51 -19.87
N LEU A 110 -15.46 21.10 -19.80
CA LEU A 110 -14.31 20.61 -20.54
C LEU A 110 -13.85 19.26 -20.00
N ASP A 111 -13.95 19.05 -18.68
CA ASP A 111 -13.64 17.76 -18.05
C ASP A 111 -14.63 16.67 -18.52
N ALA A 112 -15.94 16.93 -18.52
CA ALA A 112 -16.94 16.01 -19.08
C ALA A 112 -16.71 15.71 -20.57
N LYS A 113 -16.39 16.72 -21.38
CA LYS A 113 -16.05 16.54 -22.81
C LYS A 113 -14.78 15.70 -22.99
N THR A 114 -13.77 15.95 -22.17
CA THR A 114 -12.49 15.22 -22.19
C THR A 114 -12.72 13.76 -21.82
N LEU A 115 -13.50 13.49 -20.78
CA LEU A 115 -13.92 12.15 -20.39
C LEU A 115 -14.64 11.42 -21.53
N ALA A 116 -15.62 12.07 -22.18
CA ALA A 116 -16.38 11.46 -23.27
C ALA A 116 -15.50 10.97 -24.42
N LYS A 117 -14.40 11.69 -24.71
CA LYS A 117 -13.45 11.37 -25.79
C LYS A 117 -12.45 10.28 -25.45
N MET A 118 -12.26 9.93 -24.17
CA MET A 118 -11.23 8.97 -23.75
C MET A 118 -11.32 7.59 -24.40
N PRO A 119 -12.51 6.99 -24.62
CA PRO A 119 -12.62 5.70 -25.30
C PRO A 119 -12.12 5.72 -26.74
N ILE A 120 -12.14 6.90 -27.39
CA ILE A 120 -11.63 7.09 -28.76
C ILE A 120 -10.10 7.25 -28.73
N VAL A 121 -9.57 8.00 -27.76
CA VAL A 121 -8.15 8.33 -27.69
C VAL A 121 -7.29 7.17 -27.16
N ASP A 122 -7.78 6.41 -26.17
CA ASP A 122 -6.98 5.41 -25.45
C ASP A 122 -7.82 4.17 -25.09
N SER A 123 -8.51 3.60 -26.08
CA SER A 123 -9.39 2.42 -25.91
C SER A 123 -8.70 1.24 -25.20
N ASN A 124 -7.42 1.00 -25.53
CA ASN A 124 -6.64 -0.14 -25.02
C ASN A 124 -6.25 -0.02 -23.55
N SER A 125 -6.12 1.20 -23.01
CA SER A 125 -5.74 1.38 -21.59
C SER A 125 -6.94 1.54 -20.66
N LEU A 126 -8.17 1.61 -21.19
CA LEU A 126 -9.36 1.74 -20.37
C LEU A 126 -9.69 0.40 -19.69
N GLN A 127 -9.73 0.42 -18.36
CA GLN A 127 -10.17 -0.71 -17.56
C GLN A 127 -11.57 -0.48 -17.04
N GLU A 128 -12.46 -1.44 -17.30
CA GLU A 128 -13.82 -1.40 -16.80
C GLU A 128 -13.82 -1.42 -15.26
N VAL A 129 -14.79 -0.73 -14.68
CA VAL A 129 -15.03 -0.70 -13.25
C VAL A 129 -15.35 -2.10 -12.73
N TYR A 130 -14.51 -2.55 -11.80
CA TYR A 130 -14.77 -3.76 -11.03
C TYR A 130 -15.56 -3.41 -9.76
N ILE A 131 -16.88 -3.60 -9.80
CA ILE A 131 -17.74 -3.64 -8.61
C ILE A 131 -17.50 -4.98 -7.92
N ARG A 132 -16.89 -4.94 -6.73
CA ARG A 132 -16.63 -6.13 -5.92
C ARG A 132 -17.95 -6.76 -5.48
N PRO A 133 -18.05 -8.11 -5.44
CA PRO A 133 -19.11 -8.81 -4.73
C PRO A 133 -19.23 -8.32 -3.28
N ARG A 134 -20.43 -8.45 -2.70
CA ARG A 134 -20.76 -7.95 -1.35
C ARG A 134 -19.70 -8.30 -0.30
N ASP A 135 -19.37 -9.58 -0.17
CA ASP A 135 -18.46 -10.05 0.89
C ASP A 135 -17.00 -9.62 0.63
N ILE A 136 -16.54 -9.62 -0.63
CA ILE A 136 -15.20 -9.14 -0.99
C ILE A 136 -15.09 -7.62 -0.76
N LEU A 137 -16.16 -6.86 -1.02
CA LEU A 137 -16.20 -5.44 -0.72
C LEU A 137 -16.13 -5.20 0.78
N ALA A 138 -16.92 -5.94 1.58
CA ALA A 138 -16.90 -5.87 3.03
C ALA A 138 -15.52 -6.23 3.61
N LEU A 139 -14.88 -7.28 3.10
CA LEU A 139 -13.53 -7.64 3.48
C LEU A 139 -12.55 -6.50 3.16
N ASN A 140 -12.61 -5.94 1.94
CA ASN A 140 -11.72 -4.87 1.55
C ASN A 140 -11.89 -3.59 2.39
N THR A 141 -13.13 -3.26 2.77
CA THR A 141 -13.40 -2.10 3.63
C THR A 141 -12.96 -2.35 5.07
N ARG A 142 -13.11 -3.56 5.61
CA ARG A 142 -12.57 -3.94 6.93
C ARG A 142 -11.05 -3.89 6.98
N CYS A 143 -10.35 -4.44 5.97
CA CYS A 143 -8.89 -4.30 5.86
C CYS A 143 -8.43 -2.83 5.87
N LYS A 144 -9.16 -1.95 5.16
CA LYS A 144 -8.89 -0.50 5.16
C LYS A 144 -9.17 0.16 6.51
N GLN A 145 -10.25 -0.21 7.17
CA GLN A 145 -10.60 0.29 8.50
C GLN A 145 -9.51 -0.10 9.51
N ARG A 146 -9.13 -1.38 9.56
CA ARG A 146 -8.05 -1.86 10.44
C ARG A 146 -6.75 -1.09 10.20
N ALA A 147 -6.37 -0.89 8.94
CA ALA A 147 -5.17 -0.14 8.60
C ALA A 147 -5.21 1.34 9.06
N ARG A 148 -6.40 1.97 9.07
CA ARG A 148 -6.57 3.34 9.61
C ARG A 148 -6.43 3.35 11.13
N LEU A 149 -7.13 2.44 11.83
CA LEU A 149 -7.05 2.34 13.29
C LEU A 149 -5.62 2.05 13.77
N VAL A 150 -4.88 1.16 13.09
CA VAL A 150 -3.46 0.91 13.40
C VAL A 150 -2.61 2.16 13.20
N LYS A 151 -2.88 2.96 12.16
CA LYS A 151 -2.18 4.23 11.93
C LYS A 151 -2.49 5.24 13.04
N GLU A 152 -3.75 5.36 13.44
CA GLU A 152 -4.18 6.22 14.55
C GLU A 152 -3.56 5.79 15.88
N ALA A 153 -3.56 4.49 16.19
CA ALA A 153 -2.91 3.94 17.38
C ALA A 153 -1.39 4.19 17.37
N THR A 154 -0.75 4.09 16.21
CA THR A 154 0.68 4.41 16.07
C THR A 154 0.95 5.90 16.28
N SER A 155 0.11 6.77 15.72
CA SER A 155 0.20 8.22 15.92
C SER A 155 0.00 8.59 17.40
N LYS A 156 -0.95 7.92 18.07
CA LYS A 156 -1.23 8.12 19.49
C LYS A 156 -0.07 7.61 20.36
N ARG A 157 0.53 6.47 20.02
CA ARG A 157 1.78 6.00 20.65
C ARG A 157 2.89 7.04 20.57
N ASN A 158 3.14 7.61 19.39
CA ASN A 158 4.19 8.61 19.23
C ASN A 158 3.88 9.87 20.06
N SER A 159 2.64 10.37 20.00
CA SER A 159 2.16 11.49 20.83
C SER A 159 2.41 11.25 22.32
N ILE A 160 2.12 10.04 22.83
CA ILE A 160 2.39 9.66 24.22
C ILE A 160 3.89 9.68 24.52
N CYS A 161 4.72 9.12 23.64
CA CYS A 161 6.18 9.16 23.83
C CYS A 161 6.69 10.60 23.86
N ASP A 162 6.25 11.46 22.94
CA ASP A 162 6.67 12.85 22.85
C ASP A 162 6.28 13.64 24.11
N GLN A 163 5.10 13.38 24.68
CA GLN A 163 4.66 13.99 25.94
C GLN A 163 5.41 13.46 27.17
N ILE A 164 5.74 12.17 27.19
CA ILE A 164 6.61 11.62 28.25
C ILE A 164 8.00 12.25 28.15
N GLU A 165 8.56 12.36 26.95
CA GLU A 165 9.89 12.93 26.73
C GLU A 165 10.00 14.38 27.22
N LEU A 166 8.91 15.15 27.14
CA LEU A 166 8.84 16.52 27.66
C LEU A 166 9.09 16.59 29.18
N GLY A 167 8.48 15.70 29.96
CA GLY A 167 8.53 15.73 31.44
C GLY A 167 9.48 14.72 32.09
N PHE A 168 9.85 13.66 31.36
CA PHE A 168 10.75 12.63 31.85
C PHE A 168 11.61 12.11 30.69
N PRO A 169 12.62 12.89 30.28
CA PRO A 169 13.49 12.58 29.15
C PRO A 169 14.10 11.18 29.23
N HIS A 170 14.16 10.48 28.09
CA HIS A 170 14.72 9.13 27.94
C HIS A 170 14.06 8.02 28.77
N LEU A 171 12.98 8.29 29.52
CA LEU A 171 12.27 7.25 30.29
C LEU A 171 11.84 6.08 29.41
N VAL A 172 11.28 6.39 28.24
CA VAL A 172 10.72 5.36 27.34
C VAL A 172 11.81 4.41 26.85
N ASP A 173 13.06 4.85 26.74
CA ASP A 173 14.18 4.06 26.24
C ASP A 173 14.72 3.06 27.26
N CYS A 174 14.41 3.22 28.54
CA CYS A 174 14.68 2.20 29.56
C CYS A 174 13.92 0.89 29.30
N PHE A 175 12.80 0.94 28.59
CA PHE A 175 11.93 -0.22 28.39
C PHE A 175 12.25 -0.96 27.08
N SER A 176 12.66 -2.22 27.21
CA SER A 176 12.85 -3.13 26.06
C SER A 176 11.54 -3.39 25.30
N SER A 177 10.40 -3.43 26.00
CA SER A 177 9.07 -3.67 25.43
C SER A 177 8.09 -2.54 25.80
N LYS A 178 7.94 -1.60 24.88
CA LYS A 178 7.10 -0.40 25.01
C LYS A 178 5.61 -0.74 24.79
N PHE A 179 4.71 -0.02 25.46
CA PHE A 179 3.24 -0.18 25.35
C PHE A 179 2.69 -1.57 25.72
N THR A 180 3.44 -2.34 26.52
CA THR A 180 2.93 -3.54 27.21
C THR A 180 2.01 -3.14 28.37
N THR A 181 1.23 -4.07 28.90
CA THR A 181 0.36 -3.79 30.06
C THR A 181 1.14 -3.24 31.26
N PRO A 182 2.30 -3.80 31.67
CA PRO A 182 3.10 -3.22 32.76
C PRO A 182 3.63 -1.81 32.45
N PHE A 183 4.13 -1.57 31.22
CA PHE A 183 4.56 -0.24 30.78
C PHE A 183 3.44 0.79 30.90
N ILE A 184 2.26 0.46 30.38
CA ILE A 184 1.12 1.37 30.42
C ILE A 184 0.73 1.69 31.86
N ARG A 185 0.68 0.68 32.75
CA ARG A 185 0.36 0.91 34.17
C ARG A 185 1.41 1.76 34.88
N PHE A 186 2.68 1.65 34.49
CA PHE A 186 3.74 2.53 34.98
C PHE A 186 3.49 3.98 34.56
N CYS A 187 3.30 4.23 33.27
CA CYS A 187 3.05 5.58 32.73
C CYS A 187 1.72 6.20 33.24
N GLU A 188 0.77 5.41 33.72
CA GLU A 188 -0.48 5.93 34.32
C GLU A 188 -0.28 6.55 35.72
N LYS A 189 0.89 6.36 36.34
CA LYS A 189 1.17 6.76 37.73
C LYS A 189 2.55 7.36 38.02
N TYR A 190 3.56 7.07 37.21
CA TYR A 190 4.97 7.33 37.55
C TYR A 190 5.72 8.12 36.46
N ILE A 191 5.05 9.09 35.81
CA ILE A 191 5.73 9.96 34.82
C ILE A 191 6.41 11.18 35.45
N ASN A 192 6.24 11.41 36.75
CA ASN A 192 6.90 12.49 37.46
C ASN A 192 8.27 11.98 37.99
N PRO A 193 9.40 12.48 37.45
CA PRO A 193 10.74 12.02 37.84
C PRO A 193 11.07 12.38 39.30
N PHE A 194 10.56 13.49 39.85
CA PHE A 194 10.77 13.87 41.25
C PHE A 194 10.12 12.88 42.21
N LYS A 195 8.88 12.43 41.92
CA LYS A 195 8.19 11.37 42.68
C LYS A 195 8.94 10.04 42.60
N VAL A 196 9.51 9.70 41.44
CA VAL A 196 10.34 8.49 41.26
C VAL A 196 11.64 8.58 42.05
N ARG A 197 12.37 9.70 41.95
CA ARG A 197 13.62 9.93 42.70
C ARG A 197 13.41 9.83 44.21
N ARG A 198 12.35 10.46 44.75
CA ARG A 198 11.99 10.37 46.18
C ARG A 198 11.69 8.95 46.66
N SER A 199 11.20 8.09 45.77
CA SER A 199 10.86 6.71 46.13
C SER A 199 12.11 5.85 46.39
N GLY A 200 13.25 6.18 45.75
CA GLY A 200 14.47 5.39 45.84
C GLY A 200 14.43 4.12 44.99
N LYS A 201 15.63 3.57 44.73
CA LYS A 201 15.87 2.42 43.82
C LYS A 201 15.19 1.13 44.28
N GLU A 202 15.24 0.83 45.58
CA GLU A 202 14.68 -0.40 46.15
C GLU A 202 13.15 -0.42 46.02
N LYS A 203 12.47 0.65 46.44
CA LYS A 203 11.00 0.74 46.30
C LYS A 203 10.57 0.77 44.84
N LEU A 204 11.36 1.38 43.94
CA LEU A 204 11.09 1.35 42.51
C LEU A 204 11.12 -0.08 41.96
N SER A 205 12.06 -0.91 42.41
CA SER A 205 12.11 -2.33 42.04
C SER A 205 10.84 -3.06 42.47
N ASP A 206 10.38 -2.85 43.70
CA ASP A 206 9.12 -3.45 44.20
C ASP A 206 7.90 -2.97 43.40
N ILE A 207 7.84 -1.69 43.06
CA ILE A 207 6.78 -1.12 42.22
C ILE A 207 6.75 -1.84 40.86
N LEU A 208 7.90 -1.99 40.20
CA LEU A 208 7.98 -2.64 38.90
C LEU A 208 7.53 -4.11 38.98
N ILE A 209 7.92 -4.86 40.03
CA ILE A 209 7.45 -6.23 40.26
C ILE A 209 5.92 -6.27 40.39
N LYS A 210 5.35 -5.36 41.21
CA LYS A 210 3.90 -5.25 41.43
C LYS A 210 3.14 -4.90 40.14
N LEU A 211 3.73 -4.08 39.27
CA LEU A 211 3.12 -3.71 37.98
C LEU A 211 3.14 -4.84 36.95
N GLY A 212 3.93 -5.89 37.18
CA GLY A 212 4.00 -7.08 36.34
C GLY A 212 5.30 -7.23 35.55
N PHE A 213 6.34 -6.43 35.83
CA PHE A 213 7.67 -6.67 35.28
C PHE A 213 8.30 -7.91 35.95
N ARG A 214 9.07 -8.68 35.18
CA ARG A 214 9.63 -9.97 35.63
C ARG A 214 11.09 -10.17 35.24
N LYS A 215 11.52 -9.65 34.09
CA LYS A 215 12.90 -9.76 33.61
C LYS A 215 13.68 -8.50 33.93
N ASP A 216 14.92 -8.68 34.37
CA ASP A 216 15.92 -7.63 34.55
C ASP A 216 15.42 -6.43 35.37
N VAL A 217 14.57 -6.68 36.37
CA VAL A 217 13.84 -5.61 37.08
C VAL A 217 14.80 -4.68 37.83
N SER A 218 15.84 -5.23 38.47
CA SER A 218 16.86 -4.42 39.16
C SER A 218 17.59 -3.48 38.18
N CYS A 219 18.01 -4.00 37.01
CA CYS A 219 18.64 -3.19 35.97
C CYS A 219 17.68 -2.13 35.40
N LEU A 220 16.41 -2.49 35.20
CA LEU A 220 15.39 -1.55 34.76
C LEU A 220 15.14 -0.44 35.80
N ALA A 221 15.05 -0.78 37.08
CA ALA A 221 14.88 0.18 38.17
C ALA A 221 16.06 1.14 38.25
N GLU A 222 17.30 0.62 38.17
CA GLU A 222 18.52 1.42 38.14
C GLU A 222 18.50 2.42 36.98
N ASN A 223 18.21 1.94 35.75
CA ASN A 223 18.15 2.79 34.57
C ASN A 223 17.09 3.88 34.68
N ILE A 224 15.87 3.54 35.14
CA ILE A 224 14.79 4.52 35.33
C ILE A 224 15.16 5.54 36.40
N TYR A 225 15.76 5.09 37.52
CA TYR A 225 16.17 5.99 38.60
C TYR A 225 17.26 6.96 38.13
N GLN A 226 18.24 6.49 37.37
CA GLN A 226 19.27 7.36 36.78
C GLN A 226 18.63 8.40 35.84
N ARG A 227 17.68 8.00 34.97
CA ARG A 227 16.96 8.96 34.13
C ARG A 227 16.16 9.96 34.97
N ALA A 228 15.62 9.54 36.11
CA ALA A 228 14.87 10.42 37.01
C ALA A 228 15.80 11.48 37.63
N GLU A 229 17.00 11.09 38.05
CA GLU A 229 18.01 12.03 38.55
C GLU A 229 18.43 13.04 37.50
N GLU A 230 18.74 12.58 36.28
CA GLU A 230 19.05 13.44 35.14
C GLU A 230 17.90 14.42 34.83
N ALA A 231 16.66 13.94 34.81
CA ALA A 231 15.48 14.77 34.57
C ALA A 231 15.28 15.83 35.66
N CYS A 232 15.47 15.46 36.94
CA CYS A 232 15.39 16.42 38.05
C CYS A 232 16.46 17.52 37.96
N ILE A 233 17.66 17.20 37.47
CA ILE A 233 18.72 18.20 37.24
C ILE A 233 18.32 19.15 36.11
N LEU A 234 17.83 18.61 34.99
CA LEU A 234 17.45 19.40 33.82
C LEU A 234 16.27 20.35 34.08
N LEU A 235 15.33 19.93 34.91
CA LEU A 235 14.08 20.64 35.17
C LEU A 235 14.13 21.48 36.45
N ALA A 236 15.24 21.42 37.19
CA ALA A 236 15.52 22.10 38.46
C ALA A 236 14.53 21.79 39.59
N ASP A 237 13.29 22.26 39.48
CA ASP A 237 12.24 22.09 40.51
C ASP A 237 10.95 21.49 39.93
N GLU A 238 10.21 20.78 40.78
CA GLU A 238 8.99 20.05 40.40
C GLU A 238 7.86 20.98 39.91
N ASP A 239 7.78 22.21 40.43
CA ASP A 239 6.65 23.12 40.20
C ASP A 239 7.00 24.32 39.29
N ASN A 240 8.20 24.36 38.70
CA ASN A 240 8.68 25.57 38.03
C ASN A 240 8.25 25.69 36.56
N VAL A 241 8.31 24.57 35.81
CA VAL A 241 8.11 24.60 34.34
C VAL A 241 7.00 23.64 33.87
N ILE A 242 6.78 22.52 34.56
CA ILE A 242 5.86 21.47 34.15
C ILE A 242 4.91 21.16 35.31
N ASP A 243 3.61 21.35 35.10
CA ASP A 243 2.60 20.80 35.99
C ASP A 243 2.51 19.28 35.77
N TYR A 244 3.11 18.53 36.69
CA TYR A 244 3.19 17.07 36.59
C TYR A 244 1.87 16.36 36.85
N ASP A 245 0.94 16.98 37.58
CA ASP A 245 -0.36 16.38 37.83
C ASP A 245 -1.25 16.52 36.59
N ASP A 246 -1.24 17.70 35.94
CA ASP A 246 -1.86 17.88 34.62
C ASP A 246 -1.20 17.00 33.54
N LEU A 247 0.14 16.93 33.48
CA LEU A 247 0.83 16.04 32.54
C LEU A 247 0.43 14.57 32.77
N GLN A 248 0.32 14.15 34.04
CA GLN A 248 -0.07 12.79 34.40
C GLN A 248 -1.50 12.48 33.94
N ASP A 249 -2.42 13.44 34.06
CA ASP A 249 -3.80 13.29 33.61
C ASP A 249 -3.94 13.31 32.09
N ARG A 250 -3.13 14.13 31.38
CA ARG A 250 -3.04 14.11 29.92
C ARG A 250 -2.57 12.75 29.41
N ILE A 251 -1.46 12.23 29.96
CA ILE A 251 -0.94 10.90 29.61
C ILE A 251 -1.96 9.80 29.90
N ARG A 252 -2.64 9.85 31.05
CA ARG A 252 -3.69 8.88 31.40
C ARG A 252 -4.86 8.91 30.41
N SER A 253 -5.25 10.10 29.97
CA SER A 253 -6.30 10.30 28.96
C SER A 253 -5.87 9.78 27.59
N GLU A 254 -4.65 10.06 27.15
CA GLU A 254 -4.09 9.54 25.90
C GLU A 254 -4.00 8.01 25.90
N LEU A 255 -3.54 7.41 27.01
CA LEU A 255 -3.46 5.96 27.19
C LEU A 255 -4.84 5.31 27.18
N ARG A 256 -5.87 5.96 27.73
CA ARG A 256 -7.26 5.48 27.64
C ARG A 256 -7.73 5.41 26.18
N ILE A 257 -7.49 6.45 25.38
CA ILE A 257 -7.82 6.47 23.96
C ILE A 257 -7.03 5.38 23.21
N PHE A 258 -5.73 5.25 23.49
CA PHE A 258 -4.88 4.21 22.91
C PHE A 258 -5.42 2.79 23.20
N LYS A 259 -5.81 2.50 24.44
CA LYS A 259 -6.44 1.23 24.83
C LYS A 259 -7.74 0.98 24.06
N THR A 260 -8.57 2.01 23.86
CA THR A 260 -9.79 1.90 23.06
C THR A 260 -9.49 1.59 21.60
N LEU A 261 -8.51 2.27 20.99
CA LEU A 261 -8.07 1.99 19.63
C LEU A 261 -7.58 0.54 19.49
N GLN A 262 -6.83 0.03 20.47
CA GLN A 262 -6.36 -1.36 20.45
C GLN A 262 -7.52 -2.36 20.47
N LYS A 263 -8.50 -2.17 21.36
CA LYS A 263 -9.71 -3.00 21.42
C LYS A 263 -10.49 -2.99 20.10
N GLU A 264 -10.62 -1.82 19.46
CA GLU A 264 -11.30 -1.72 18.17
C GLU A 264 -10.50 -2.35 17.03
N ILE A 265 -9.16 -2.30 17.06
CA ILE A 265 -8.30 -3.04 16.13
C ILE A 265 -8.56 -4.54 16.24
N ASP A 266 -8.62 -5.08 17.46
CA ASP A 266 -8.83 -6.51 17.70
C ASP A 266 -10.19 -6.96 17.17
N LYS A 267 -11.28 -6.25 17.53
CA LYS A 267 -12.64 -6.51 17.02
C LYS A 267 -12.74 -6.44 15.49
N VAL A 268 -12.09 -5.46 14.87
CA VAL A 268 -12.09 -5.34 13.41
C VAL A 268 -11.27 -6.45 12.78
N THR A 269 -10.19 -6.88 13.43
CA THR A 269 -9.34 -7.99 12.96
C THR A 269 -10.11 -9.30 12.97
N GLU A 270 -10.86 -9.61 14.02
CA GLU A 270 -11.73 -10.80 14.07
C GLU A 270 -12.73 -10.80 12.90
N LYS A 271 -13.47 -9.69 12.72
CA LYS A 271 -14.43 -9.55 11.60
C LYS A 271 -13.76 -9.64 10.23
N GLU A 272 -12.54 -9.11 10.09
CA GLU A 272 -11.73 -9.23 8.88
C GLU A 272 -11.39 -10.71 8.59
N GLN A 273 -11.02 -11.47 9.62
CA GLN A 273 -10.67 -12.88 9.47
C GLN A 273 -11.87 -13.77 9.15
N ASP A 274 -13.02 -13.53 9.76
CA ASP A 274 -14.26 -14.23 9.42
C ASP A 274 -14.64 -14.01 7.95
N LEU A 275 -14.57 -12.76 7.50
CA LEU A 275 -14.83 -12.41 6.10
C LEU A 275 -13.77 -13.01 5.16
N TYR A 276 -12.51 -13.08 5.59
CA TYR A 276 -11.45 -13.69 4.79
C TYR A 276 -11.69 -15.20 4.62
N LYS A 277 -12.02 -15.90 5.70
CA LYS A 277 -12.41 -17.32 5.67
C LYS A 277 -13.66 -17.53 4.82
N LYS A 278 -14.66 -16.65 4.91
CA LYS A 278 -15.88 -16.73 4.09
C LYS A 278 -15.60 -16.55 2.60
N CYS A 279 -14.82 -15.52 2.23
CA CYS A 279 -14.54 -15.20 0.83
C CYS A 279 -13.54 -16.17 0.20
N PHE A 280 -12.60 -16.69 0.99
CA PHE A 280 -11.50 -17.54 0.54
C PHE A 280 -11.28 -18.71 1.52
N PRO A 281 -12.19 -19.72 1.54
CA PRO A 281 -12.18 -20.79 2.55
C PRO A 281 -10.87 -21.58 2.65
N LYS A 282 -10.25 -21.87 1.50
CA LYS A 282 -8.98 -22.61 1.43
C LYS A 282 -7.76 -21.73 1.73
N LYS A 283 -7.93 -20.41 1.85
CA LYS A 283 -6.88 -19.41 2.08
C LYS A 283 -5.59 -19.67 1.27
N ARG A 284 -5.73 -20.09 0.00
CA ARG A 284 -4.63 -20.56 -0.87
C ARG A 284 -3.43 -19.62 -0.91
N LEU A 285 -3.64 -18.31 -0.82
CA LEU A 285 -2.54 -17.34 -0.78
C LEU A 285 -1.60 -17.52 0.43
N ASN A 286 -2.08 -18.03 1.57
CA ASN A 286 -1.26 -18.25 2.76
C ASN A 286 -0.20 -19.34 2.57
N SER A 287 -0.29 -20.14 1.50
CA SER A 287 0.76 -21.09 1.10
C SER A 287 2.03 -20.36 0.61
N ILE A 288 1.91 -19.13 0.09
CA ILE A 288 3.05 -18.31 -0.32
C ILE A 288 3.80 -17.82 0.93
N PRO A 289 5.12 -18.05 1.04
CA PRO A 289 5.92 -17.53 2.14
C PRO A 289 5.74 -16.01 2.35
N GLY A 290 5.47 -15.60 3.59
CA GLY A 290 5.22 -14.20 3.93
C GLY A 290 3.78 -13.70 3.75
N ILE A 291 2.87 -14.55 3.25
CA ILE A 291 1.43 -14.27 3.31
C ILE A 291 0.84 -15.01 4.50
N ALA A 292 0.29 -14.24 5.43
CA ALA A 292 -0.47 -14.72 6.58
C ALA A 292 -1.90 -14.19 6.46
N ASP A 293 -2.74 -14.50 7.43
CA ASP A 293 -4.16 -14.16 7.43
C ASP A 293 -4.48 -12.69 7.15
N VAL A 294 -3.80 -11.77 7.82
CA VAL A 294 -3.98 -10.32 7.63
C VAL A 294 -3.49 -9.87 6.24
N SER A 295 -2.30 -10.29 5.81
CA SER A 295 -1.77 -9.89 4.50
C SER A 295 -2.52 -10.55 3.34
N GLY A 296 -2.97 -11.80 3.54
CA GLY A 296 -3.81 -12.56 2.62
C GLY A 296 -5.15 -11.88 2.40
N ALA A 297 -5.85 -11.49 3.47
CA ALA A 297 -7.08 -10.71 3.41
C ALA A 297 -6.92 -9.40 2.63
N VAL A 298 -5.85 -8.64 2.90
CA VAL A 298 -5.55 -7.39 2.19
C VAL A 298 -5.30 -7.64 0.69
N ILE A 299 -4.45 -8.61 0.35
CA ILE A 299 -4.05 -8.91 -1.03
C ILE A 299 -5.25 -9.45 -1.81
N ALA A 300 -5.93 -10.47 -1.29
CA ALA A 300 -7.06 -11.13 -1.92
C ALA A 300 -8.23 -10.17 -2.13
N SER A 301 -8.60 -9.37 -1.13
CA SER A 301 -9.72 -8.41 -1.26
C SER A 301 -9.41 -7.24 -2.19
N THR A 302 -8.13 -6.84 -2.29
CA THR A 302 -7.68 -5.81 -3.20
C THR A 302 -7.74 -6.30 -4.64
N ILE A 303 -7.25 -7.52 -4.92
CA ILE A 303 -7.31 -8.14 -6.24
C ILE A 303 -8.77 -8.44 -6.62
N GLY A 304 -9.52 -9.07 -5.72
CA GLY A 304 -10.89 -9.55 -5.96
C GLY A 304 -10.89 -10.70 -6.97
N ASN A 305 -11.68 -10.60 -8.02
CA ASN A 305 -11.66 -11.56 -9.12
C ASN A 305 -10.32 -11.48 -9.88
N PRO A 306 -9.48 -12.55 -9.87
CA PRO A 306 -8.19 -12.55 -10.54
C PRO A 306 -8.31 -12.61 -12.08
N LEU A 307 -9.43 -13.08 -12.61
CA LEU A 307 -9.66 -13.22 -14.06
C LEU A 307 -9.80 -11.87 -14.78
N ARG A 308 -10.08 -10.77 -14.04
CA ARG A 308 -10.15 -9.42 -14.61
C ARG A 308 -8.80 -8.87 -15.09
N PHE A 309 -7.72 -9.56 -14.78
CA PHE A 309 -6.37 -9.19 -15.21
C PHE A 309 -5.92 -10.12 -16.34
N SER A 310 -5.72 -9.53 -17.52
CA SER A 310 -5.22 -10.23 -18.72
C SER A 310 -3.82 -10.83 -18.52
N SER A 311 -2.99 -10.20 -17.70
CA SER A 311 -1.63 -10.67 -17.41
C SER A 311 -1.16 -10.25 -16.03
N ALA A 312 -0.09 -10.89 -15.54
CA ALA A 312 0.59 -10.45 -14.33
C ALA A 312 1.11 -9.01 -14.46
N ARG A 313 1.50 -8.57 -15.67
CA ARG A 313 1.91 -7.18 -15.94
C ARG A 313 0.77 -6.19 -15.69
N SER A 314 -0.45 -6.53 -16.08
CA SER A 314 -1.64 -5.73 -15.79
C SER A 314 -1.87 -5.59 -14.28
N LEU A 315 -1.69 -6.67 -13.52
CA LEU A 315 -1.78 -6.63 -12.06
C LEU A 315 -0.65 -5.79 -11.41
N VAL A 316 0.59 -5.89 -11.90
CA VAL A 316 1.70 -5.03 -11.46
C VAL A 316 1.36 -3.55 -11.68
N GLY A 317 0.75 -3.21 -12.81
CA GLY A 317 0.29 -1.86 -13.13
C GLY A 317 -0.81 -1.38 -12.18
N TYR A 318 -1.80 -2.22 -11.89
CA TYR A 318 -2.88 -1.94 -10.94
C TYR A 318 -2.36 -1.71 -9.50
N LEU A 319 -1.46 -2.58 -9.05
CA LEU A 319 -0.83 -2.48 -7.72
C LEU A 319 0.19 -1.35 -7.64
N GLY A 320 0.65 -0.81 -8.77
CA GLY A 320 1.60 0.31 -8.81
C GLY A 320 3.03 -0.06 -8.45
N TYR A 321 3.45 -1.31 -8.71
CA TYR A 321 4.79 -1.82 -8.42
C TYR A 321 5.76 -1.64 -9.61
N TYR A 322 5.86 -0.42 -10.11
CA TYR A 322 6.80 -0.06 -11.17
C TYR A 322 7.51 1.26 -10.87
N PRO A 323 8.81 1.38 -11.22
CA PRO A 323 9.52 2.65 -11.16
C PRO A 323 8.94 3.60 -12.22
N LYS A 324 9.14 4.91 -12.04
CA LYS A 324 8.99 5.83 -13.17
C LYS A 324 9.99 5.43 -14.27
N GLU A 325 9.63 5.65 -15.51
CA GLU A 325 10.52 5.48 -16.66
C GLU A 325 10.70 6.86 -17.30
N ASN A 326 11.94 7.20 -17.64
CA ASN A 326 12.28 8.39 -18.42
C ASN A 326 13.38 7.96 -19.38
N THR A 327 12.94 7.57 -20.57
CA THR A 327 13.76 7.02 -21.62
C THR A 327 13.62 7.96 -22.80
N SER A 328 14.70 8.65 -23.16
CA SER A 328 14.82 9.31 -24.46
C SER A 328 15.51 8.36 -25.44
N GLY A 329 15.37 8.61 -26.75
CA GLY A 329 15.96 7.76 -27.80
C GLY A 329 17.47 7.55 -27.67
N LEU A 330 18.18 8.42 -26.95
CA LEU A 330 19.63 8.36 -26.72
C LEU A 330 20.02 8.09 -25.25
N SER A 331 19.07 8.07 -24.31
CA SER A 331 19.40 7.93 -22.88
C SER A 331 18.26 7.33 -22.08
N SER A 332 18.57 6.29 -21.30
CA SER A 332 17.68 5.77 -20.27
C SER A 332 18.13 6.26 -18.89
N LYS A 333 17.34 7.13 -18.25
CA LYS A 333 17.57 7.46 -16.83
C LYS A 333 17.19 6.26 -15.97
N LYS A 334 18.18 5.44 -15.63
CA LYS A 334 18.02 4.32 -14.68
C LYS A 334 17.88 4.87 -13.25
N GLY A 335 17.07 4.21 -12.42
CA GLY A 335 17.01 4.47 -10.97
C GLY A 335 15.97 5.51 -10.51
N LEU A 336 14.93 5.79 -11.30
CA LEU A 336 13.88 6.70 -10.89
C LEU A 336 13.02 6.13 -9.75
N ARG A 337 12.36 7.04 -9.00
CA ARG A 337 11.52 6.70 -7.85
C ARG A 337 10.35 5.80 -8.24
N MET A 338 9.95 4.92 -7.32
CA MET A 338 8.71 4.15 -7.43
C MET A 338 7.50 5.06 -7.59
N THR A 339 6.51 4.64 -8.38
CA THR A 339 5.27 5.40 -8.51
C THR A 339 4.47 5.35 -7.21
N LYS A 340 3.78 6.47 -6.88
CA LYS A 340 2.81 6.54 -5.78
C LYS A 340 1.43 5.99 -6.16
N ALA A 341 1.24 5.56 -7.41
CA ALA A 341 -0.03 5.05 -7.93
C ALA A 341 -0.43 3.70 -7.32
N GLY A 342 -1.72 3.39 -7.21
CA GLY A 342 -2.21 2.09 -6.75
C GLY A 342 -2.56 2.04 -5.25
N PRO A 343 -3.12 0.91 -4.77
CA PRO A 343 -3.61 0.77 -3.40
C PRO A 343 -2.48 0.63 -2.37
N ASN A 344 -2.25 1.67 -1.56
CA ASN A 344 -1.16 1.74 -0.56
C ASN A 344 -1.14 0.58 0.44
N ILE A 345 -2.30 0.14 0.94
CA ILE A 345 -2.37 -0.97 1.91
C ILE A 345 -1.85 -2.28 1.31
N ALA A 346 -2.17 -2.56 0.04
CA ALA A 346 -1.69 -3.75 -0.64
C ALA A 346 -0.20 -3.64 -0.98
N LYS A 347 0.30 -2.43 -1.27
CA LYS A 347 1.74 -2.19 -1.37
C LYS A 347 2.46 -2.50 -0.07
N GLY A 348 2.05 -1.90 1.05
CA GLY A 348 2.66 -2.20 2.35
C GLY A 348 2.68 -3.71 2.63
N SER A 349 1.54 -4.37 2.43
CA SER A 349 1.40 -5.82 2.60
C SER A 349 2.36 -6.63 1.72
N LEU A 350 2.45 -6.31 0.42
CA LEU A 350 3.32 -7.02 -0.51
C LEU A 350 4.80 -6.82 -0.19
N TYR A 351 5.18 -5.62 0.26
CA TYR A 351 6.55 -5.35 0.71
C TYR A 351 6.94 -6.24 1.89
N LEU A 352 6.08 -6.33 2.91
CA LEU A 352 6.30 -7.19 4.07
C LEU A 352 6.30 -8.68 3.69
N THR A 353 5.40 -9.09 2.79
CA THR A 353 5.41 -10.44 2.23
C THR A 353 6.74 -10.74 1.53
N ALA A 354 7.26 -9.82 0.73
CA ALA A 354 8.55 -9.99 0.05
C ALA A 354 9.73 -10.06 1.03
N GLU A 355 9.71 -9.29 2.11
CA GLU A 355 10.71 -9.35 3.19
C GLU A 355 10.80 -10.73 3.82
N THR A 356 9.66 -11.38 4.05
CA THR A 356 9.64 -12.75 4.57
C THR A 356 9.95 -13.77 3.47
N ALA A 357 9.39 -13.61 2.27
CA ALA A 357 9.56 -14.57 1.19
C ALA A 357 11.03 -14.75 0.78
N ARG A 358 11.80 -13.64 0.71
CA ARG A 358 13.23 -13.70 0.37
C ARG A 358 14.08 -14.49 1.36
N LEU A 359 13.58 -14.76 2.56
CA LEU A 359 14.26 -15.52 3.61
C LEU A 359 13.90 -17.02 3.58
N ILE A 360 12.92 -17.42 2.77
CA ILE A 360 12.31 -18.76 2.79
C ILE A 360 12.33 -19.41 1.41
N ASP A 361 11.98 -18.66 0.36
CA ASP A 361 11.90 -19.15 -1.01
C ASP A 361 13.26 -18.92 -1.71
N PRO A 362 13.98 -19.98 -2.14
CA PRO A 362 15.30 -19.84 -2.80
C PRO A 362 15.28 -18.94 -4.03
N GLN A 363 14.23 -18.99 -4.83
CA GLN A 363 14.11 -18.16 -6.02
C GLN A 363 13.95 -16.68 -5.66
N MET A 364 13.23 -16.38 -4.57
CA MET A 364 13.12 -15.01 -4.04
C MET A 364 14.42 -14.54 -3.39
N GLY A 365 15.09 -15.43 -2.65
CA GLY A 365 16.41 -15.21 -2.07
C GLY A 365 17.45 -14.85 -3.14
N LYS A 366 17.52 -15.63 -4.23
CA LYS A 366 18.39 -15.39 -5.39
C LYS A 366 18.17 -14.01 -6.01
N ILE A 367 16.91 -13.63 -6.23
CA ILE A 367 16.57 -12.31 -6.78
C ILE A 367 17.07 -11.21 -5.83
N TYR A 368 16.82 -11.34 -4.53
CA TYR A 368 17.26 -10.36 -3.55
C TYR A 368 18.80 -10.24 -3.49
N TYR A 369 19.48 -11.38 -3.40
CA TYR A 369 20.95 -11.48 -3.36
C TYR A 369 21.58 -10.81 -4.58
N LYS A 370 21.14 -11.18 -5.80
CA LYS A 370 21.59 -10.57 -7.05
C LYS A 370 21.42 -9.05 -7.07
N GLN A 371 20.30 -8.55 -6.54
CA GLN A 371 20.08 -7.10 -6.48
C GLN A 371 21.04 -6.39 -5.52
N MET A 372 21.31 -6.97 -4.35
CA MET A 372 22.17 -6.38 -3.32
C MET A 372 23.66 -6.52 -3.66
N VAL A 373 24.09 -7.73 -3.99
CA VAL A 373 25.51 -8.10 -4.13
C VAL A 373 26.03 -7.80 -5.53
N GLU A 374 25.40 -8.34 -6.58
CA GLU A 374 25.86 -8.15 -7.95
C GLU A 374 25.51 -6.76 -8.50
N CYS A 375 24.28 -6.29 -8.27
CA CYS A 375 23.80 -5.03 -8.84
C CYS A 375 24.07 -3.80 -7.95
N GLY A 376 24.48 -3.99 -6.68
CA GLY A 376 24.73 -2.90 -5.73
C GLY A 376 23.50 -2.03 -5.44
N ASN A 377 22.29 -2.59 -5.50
CA ASN A 377 21.06 -1.86 -5.20
C ASN A 377 20.78 -1.87 -3.69
N PRO A 378 20.27 -0.76 -3.12
CA PRO A 378 19.92 -0.72 -1.70
C PRO A 378 18.76 -1.66 -1.39
N HIS A 379 18.68 -2.09 -0.13
CA HIS A 379 17.71 -3.04 0.40
C HIS A 379 16.28 -2.81 -0.13
N THR A 380 15.69 -1.63 0.08
CA THR A 380 14.32 -1.32 -0.37
C THR A 380 14.10 -1.56 -1.87
N LYS A 381 15.11 -1.32 -2.71
CA LYS A 381 15.02 -1.55 -4.16
C LYS A 381 15.10 -3.03 -4.49
N ALA A 382 15.95 -3.79 -3.79
CA ALA A 382 16.03 -5.24 -3.90
C ALA A 382 14.68 -5.89 -3.51
N VAL A 383 14.09 -5.48 -2.39
CA VAL A 383 12.77 -5.97 -1.95
C VAL A 383 11.67 -5.64 -2.96
N CYS A 384 11.65 -4.43 -3.52
CA CYS A 384 10.71 -4.08 -4.58
C CYS A 384 10.83 -4.99 -5.82
N ARG A 385 12.04 -5.51 -6.12
CA ARG A 385 12.23 -6.50 -7.20
C ARG A 385 11.66 -7.86 -6.83
N VAL A 386 11.83 -8.31 -5.58
CA VAL A 386 11.18 -9.52 -5.06
C VAL A 386 9.66 -9.40 -5.15
N VAL A 387 9.06 -8.28 -4.76
CA VAL A 387 7.61 -8.05 -4.91
C VAL A 387 7.14 -8.26 -6.35
N ARG A 388 7.87 -7.70 -7.34
CA ARG A 388 7.53 -7.86 -8.75
C ARG A 388 7.59 -9.32 -9.21
N ALA A 389 8.45 -10.13 -8.61
CA ALA A 389 8.53 -11.56 -8.89
C ALA A 389 7.43 -12.36 -8.16
N LEU A 390 6.94 -11.89 -7.01
CA LEU A 390 5.82 -12.51 -6.29
C LEU A 390 4.47 -12.26 -6.96
N ILE A 391 4.23 -11.09 -7.55
CA ILE A 391 2.92 -10.76 -8.15
C ILE A 391 2.44 -11.80 -9.18
N PRO A 392 3.28 -12.29 -10.13
CA PRO A 392 2.92 -13.39 -11.02
C PRO A 392 2.53 -14.69 -10.30
N ARG A 393 3.20 -15.03 -9.19
CA ARG A 393 2.90 -16.22 -8.39
C ARG A 393 1.56 -16.07 -7.67
N ILE A 394 1.32 -14.90 -7.07
CA ILE A 394 0.06 -14.56 -6.40
C ILE A 394 -1.13 -14.69 -7.35
N ILE A 395 -1.05 -14.06 -8.53
CA ILE A 395 -2.19 -14.13 -9.48
C ILE A 395 -2.39 -15.56 -10.00
N ARG A 396 -1.32 -16.33 -10.19
CA ARG A 396 -1.40 -17.73 -10.63
C ARG A 396 -2.10 -18.60 -9.57
N VAL A 397 -1.69 -18.49 -8.29
CA VAL A 397 -2.37 -19.15 -7.16
C VAL A 397 -3.85 -18.81 -7.09
N MET A 398 -4.22 -17.54 -7.30
CA MET A 398 -5.63 -17.14 -7.30
C MET A 398 -6.41 -17.64 -8.51
N LYS A 399 -5.81 -17.68 -9.70
CA LYS A 399 -6.47 -18.16 -10.93
C LYS A 399 -6.64 -19.68 -10.93
N GLU A 400 -5.61 -20.42 -10.50
CA GLU A 400 -5.58 -21.88 -10.51
C GLU A 400 -6.20 -22.49 -9.23
N ASN A 401 -6.49 -21.67 -8.21
CA ASN A 401 -7.09 -22.09 -6.94
C ASN A 401 -6.35 -23.26 -6.24
N ARG A 402 -5.03 -23.28 -6.37
CA ARG A 402 -4.14 -24.28 -5.77
C ARG A 402 -3.09 -23.63 -4.89
N ASP A 403 -2.51 -24.42 -3.98
CA ASP A 403 -1.43 -23.93 -3.14
C ASP A 403 -0.16 -23.65 -3.95
N TYR A 404 0.60 -22.67 -3.47
CA TYR A 404 1.96 -22.39 -3.91
C TYR A 404 2.91 -23.46 -3.39
N VAL A 405 3.69 -24.03 -4.30
CA VAL A 405 4.78 -24.95 -3.98
C VAL A 405 6.09 -24.21 -4.14
N ILE A 406 6.97 -24.35 -3.15
CA ILE A 406 8.31 -23.78 -3.19
C ILE A 406 9.18 -24.76 -3.97
N TYR A 407 10.01 -24.23 -4.86
CA TYR A 407 10.98 -25.00 -5.61
C TYR A 407 12.39 -24.52 -5.27
N ASP A 408 13.35 -25.43 -5.32
CA ASP A 408 14.77 -25.09 -5.33
C ASP A 408 15.17 -24.38 -6.66
N LEU A 409 16.47 -24.28 -6.93
CA LEU A 409 16.97 -23.62 -8.14
C LEU A 409 16.99 -24.56 -9.35
N GLU A 410 16.99 -25.87 -9.09
CA GLU A 410 17.03 -26.98 -10.02
C GLU A 410 15.63 -27.37 -10.50
N GLY A 411 14.58 -26.94 -9.80
CA GLY A 411 13.18 -27.17 -10.16
C GLY A 411 12.48 -28.27 -9.37
N ASN A 412 13.04 -28.72 -8.25
CA ASN A 412 12.43 -29.73 -7.38
C ASN A 412 11.57 -29.08 -6.27
N PRO A 413 10.41 -29.65 -5.94
CA PRO A 413 9.56 -29.13 -4.87
C PRO A 413 10.21 -29.36 -3.51
N ILE A 414 10.21 -28.35 -2.65
CA ILE A 414 10.84 -28.38 -1.34
C ILE A 414 9.93 -27.82 -0.24
N SER A 415 10.24 -28.17 1.01
CA SER A 415 9.59 -27.62 2.18
C SER A 415 10.07 -26.19 2.51
N ARG A 416 9.31 -25.48 3.35
CA ARG A 416 9.73 -24.16 3.88
C ARG A 416 11.01 -24.21 4.70
N LYS A 417 11.29 -25.34 5.38
CA LYS A 417 12.47 -25.50 6.24
C LYS A 417 13.72 -25.66 5.38
N GLU A 418 13.65 -26.48 4.34
CA GLU A 418 14.73 -26.65 3.36
C GLU A 418 14.98 -25.36 2.59
N GLY A 419 13.93 -24.67 2.14
CA GLY A 419 14.08 -23.39 1.46
C GLY A 419 14.80 -22.34 2.31
N ARG A 420 14.48 -22.24 3.61
CA ARG A 420 15.21 -21.38 4.56
C ARG A 420 16.68 -21.76 4.66
N LYS A 421 16.99 -23.06 4.70
CA LYS A 421 18.36 -23.57 4.78
C LYS A 421 19.15 -23.16 3.53
N ILE A 422 18.61 -23.43 2.34
CA ILE A 422 19.23 -23.04 1.05
C ILE A 422 19.45 -21.52 0.99
N VAL A 423 18.46 -20.72 1.36
CA VAL A 423 18.60 -19.26 1.36
C VAL A 423 19.71 -18.79 2.31
N LYS A 424 19.80 -19.39 3.50
CA LYS A 424 20.82 -19.06 4.49
C LYS A 424 22.22 -19.47 4.01
N GLU A 425 22.35 -20.58 3.30
CA GLU A 425 23.64 -21.11 2.83
C GLU A 425 24.12 -20.41 1.55
N GLN A 426 23.22 -20.18 0.58
CA GLN A 426 23.60 -19.74 -0.77
C GLN A 426 23.31 -18.25 -1.03
N PHE A 427 22.36 -17.64 -0.32
CA PHE A 427 21.89 -16.27 -0.57
C PHE A 427 22.06 -15.34 0.63
N PHE A 428 23.01 -15.67 1.51
CA PHE A 428 23.39 -14.79 2.60
C PHE A 428 24.04 -13.51 2.06
N VAL A 429 23.46 -12.36 2.39
CA VAL A 429 24.07 -11.06 2.06
C VAL A 429 24.97 -10.63 3.22
N PRO A 430 26.31 -10.52 3.02
CA PRO A 430 27.26 -10.12 4.06
C PRO A 430 26.96 -8.73 4.63
N GLU A 431 27.31 -8.51 5.89
CA GLU A 431 27.00 -7.26 6.59
C GLU A 431 27.78 -6.08 6.00
N GLU A 432 28.99 -6.29 5.48
CA GLU A 432 29.80 -5.27 4.80
C GLU A 432 29.07 -4.72 3.58
N VAL A 433 28.39 -5.59 2.82
CA VAL A 433 27.58 -5.18 1.66
C VAL A 433 26.41 -4.31 2.11
N ARG A 434 25.76 -4.65 3.22
CA ARG A 434 24.63 -3.89 3.77
C ARG A 434 25.08 -2.52 4.27
N GLN A 435 26.15 -2.47 5.05
CA GLN A 435 26.71 -1.23 5.59
C GLN A 435 27.18 -0.30 4.45
N ARG A 436 27.90 -0.82 3.46
CA ARG A 436 28.35 -0.04 2.27
C ARG A 436 27.18 0.63 1.55
N LEU A 437 26.09 -0.10 1.34
CA LEU A 437 24.91 0.41 0.62
C LEU A 437 24.06 1.35 1.48
N SER A 438 24.08 1.18 2.81
CA SER A 438 23.48 2.11 3.77
C SER A 438 24.22 3.45 3.79
N ASN A 439 25.55 3.41 3.89
CA ASN A 439 26.42 4.60 3.98
C ASN A 439 26.46 5.41 2.68
N ARG A 440 26.20 4.78 1.52
CA ARG A 440 26.01 5.48 0.23
C ARG A 440 24.90 6.54 0.25
N LYS A 441 23.93 6.45 1.17
CA LYS A 441 22.91 7.49 1.38
C LYS A 441 23.39 8.65 2.25
N ARG A 442 24.45 8.47 3.05
CA ARG A 442 25.01 9.48 3.98
C ARG A 442 26.15 10.30 3.36
N MET A 443 26.75 9.87 2.26
CA MET A 443 27.76 10.68 1.56
C MET A 443 27.09 11.86 0.84
N PRO A 444 27.58 13.11 1.00
CA PRO A 444 27.06 14.24 0.26
C PRO A 444 27.21 13.99 -1.24
N LEU A 445 26.12 14.19 -1.98
CA LEU A 445 26.13 14.10 -3.43
C LEU A 445 26.97 15.27 -3.97
N ASN A 446 27.97 15.00 -4.80
CA ASN A 446 28.60 16.03 -5.65
C ASN A 446 27.49 16.73 -6.49
N LYS A 447 27.70 18.00 -6.90
CA LYS A 447 26.83 18.82 -7.77
C LYS A 447 26.18 18.10 -8.98
N LYS A 448 26.69 16.94 -9.42
CA LYS A 448 26.14 16.07 -10.50
C LYS A 448 25.40 14.80 -10.03
N GLY A 449 25.18 14.59 -8.73
CA GLY A 449 24.32 13.53 -8.19
C GLY A 449 24.82 12.09 -8.35
N ARG A 450 26.13 11.85 -8.49
CA ARG A 450 26.71 10.51 -8.66
C ARG A 450 27.69 10.17 -7.53
N THR A 451 27.58 8.95 -6.99
CA THR A 451 28.65 8.33 -6.19
C THR A 451 29.60 7.60 -7.14
N LYS A 452 30.90 7.94 -7.14
CA LYS A 452 31.92 7.21 -7.92
C LYS A 452 31.88 5.72 -7.51
N PRO A 453 31.62 4.76 -8.41
CA PRO A 453 31.93 3.36 -8.14
C PRO A 453 33.41 3.12 -8.44
N GLN A 454 34.12 2.49 -7.51
CA GLN A 454 35.53 2.09 -7.64
C GLN A 454 35.64 0.70 -8.27
N TYR A 455 34.85 0.40 -9.31
CA TYR A 455 34.91 -0.85 -10.07
C TYR A 455 34.84 -0.59 -11.57
N THR A 456 35.73 -1.26 -12.30
CA THR A 456 35.79 -1.33 -13.76
C THR A 456 34.51 -1.94 -14.32
N ARG A 457 33.89 -1.24 -15.28
CA ARG A 457 32.76 -1.76 -16.06
C ARG A 457 33.25 -2.92 -16.94
N GLY A 458 33.01 -4.15 -16.50
CA GLY A 458 33.20 -5.34 -17.32
C GLY A 458 32.14 -5.47 -18.42
N SER A 459 32.63 -5.57 -19.66
CA SER A 459 32.07 -6.15 -20.89
C SER A 459 30.74 -5.62 -21.46
N LYS A 460 30.83 -5.14 -22.70
CA LYS A 460 29.75 -4.87 -23.66
C LYS A 460 28.76 -6.04 -23.69
N ALA A 461 27.45 -5.73 -23.70
CA ALA A 461 26.43 -6.72 -23.99
C ALA A 461 26.61 -7.25 -25.44
N PRO A 462 26.45 -8.56 -25.70
CA PRO A 462 26.47 -9.07 -27.06
C PRO A 462 25.35 -8.42 -27.87
N GLN A 463 25.70 -7.86 -29.03
CA GLN A 463 24.73 -7.39 -30.01
C GLN A 463 24.04 -8.62 -30.60
N ILE A 464 22.78 -8.83 -30.24
CA ILE A 464 21.93 -9.81 -30.90
C ILE A 464 21.54 -9.19 -32.24
N ARG A 465 22.16 -9.66 -33.33
CA ARG A 465 21.63 -9.48 -34.69
C ARG A 465 20.33 -10.27 -34.77
N VAL A 466 19.31 -9.62 -35.31
CA VAL A 466 18.01 -10.22 -35.59
C VAL A 466 18.20 -11.06 -36.85
N ASP A 467 18.27 -12.38 -36.70
CA ASP A 467 18.05 -13.29 -37.82
C ASP A 467 16.63 -13.87 -37.72
N SER A 468 15.97 -13.84 -38.86
CA SER A 468 14.59 -14.23 -39.10
C SER A 468 14.47 -15.72 -39.43
N SER A 469 13.52 -16.39 -38.75
CA SER A 469 12.90 -17.73 -39.03
C SER A 469 13.35 -18.90 -38.11
N PRO A 470 12.59 -20.01 -38.00
CA PRO A 470 11.41 -20.12 -37.14
C PRO A 470 11.45 -21.30 -36.13
N GLY A 471 10.68 -21.16 -35.05
CA GLY A 471 10.00 -22.27 -34.35
C GLY A 471 10.84 -23.27 -33.55
N ILE A 472 10.85 -23.13 -32.22
CA ILE A 472 11.07 -24.27 -31.32
C ILE A 472 9.91 -24.33 -30.32
N VAL A 473 9.14 -25.41 -30.48
CA VAL A 473 8.04 -25.89 -29.65
C VAL A 473 8.59 -26.30 -28.28
N PHE A 474 8.04 -25.76 -27.20
CA PHE A 474 8.27 -26.33 -25.87
C PHE A 474 7.22 -27.39 -25.58
N SER A 475 7.67 -28.64 -25.45
CA SER A 475 6.87 -29.79 -25.07
C SER A 475 6.30 -29.63 -23.67
N LEU A 476 5.01 -29.95 -23.55
CA LEU A 476 4.32 -30.20 -22.29
C LEU A 476 4.87 -31.48 -21.65
N ASN A 477 5.19 -31.40 -20.37
CA ASN A 477 4.91 -32.43 -19.35
C ASN A 477 4.75 -31.72 -18.00
#